data_AF-A0A1Z5KAU1-F1
#
_entry.id   AF-A0A1Z5KAU1-F1
#
_cell.length_a   1.000
_cell.length_b   1.000
_cell.length_c   1.000
_cell.angle_alpha   90.00
_cell.angle_beta   90.00
_cell.angle_gamma   90.00
#
_symmetry.space_group_name_H-M   'P 1'
#
loop_
_entity.id
_entity.type
_entity.pdbx_description
1 polymer ?
#
loop_
_entity_poly.entity_id
_entity_poly.type
_entity_poly.pdbx_seq_one_letter_code
_entity_poly.pdbx_strand_id
1 'polypeptide(L)'
;MTPIKILKTTLLLTLFNVHVTAREERNKALEHAHVIPQDARYCVDTSPTSYICSDDPMDVRKHFDPDTYQEMDTGLPQRVDGTELERRGIQKVLNAMDAYYYGEVLSNPEYREVRQYCRNRNELCAFWTHIGECETNRLFMLPNCAPACRLCLLLDTNLA
;
A
#
# COMPACT_ATOMS: atom_id res chain seq x y z
N MET A 1 20.22 -61.38 15.07
CA MET A 1 20.70 -60.19 14.34
C MET A 1 19.46 -59.39 13.94
N THR A 2 19.13 -58.36 14.72
CA THR A 2 17.80 -57.73 14.75
C THR A 2 17.65 -56.57 13.73
N PRO A 3 16.45 -56.38 13.17
CA PRO A 3 16.16 -55.52 12.01
C PRO A 3 15.99 -54.03 12.40
N ILE A 4 16.96 -53.44 13.09
CA ILE A 4 16.86 -52.05 13.58
C ILE A 4 17.30 -51.01 12.51
N LYS A 5 18.11 -51.42 11.52
CA LYS A 5 18.63 -50.51 10.49
C LYS A 5 17.60 -50.16 9.40
N ILE A 6 16.63 -51.05 9.12
CA ILE A 6 15.65 -50.84 8.04
C ILE A 6 14.58 -49.82 8.48
N LEU A 7 14.11 -49.89 9.74
CA LEU A 7 13.07 -48.99 10.27
C LEU A 7 13.49 -47.52 10.28
N LYS A 8 14.76 -47.20 10.60
CA LYS A 8 15.28 -45.82 10.62
C LYS A 8 15.32 -45.19 9.24
N THR A 9 15.73 -45.95 8.22
CA THR A 9 15.79 -45.45 6.83
C THR A 9 14.39 -45.21 6.28
N THR A 10 13.43 -46.11 6.55
CA THR A 10 12.03 -45.93 6.12
C THR A 10 11.38 -44.72 6.80
N LEU A 11 11.63 -44.49 8.09
CA LEU A 11 11.09 -43.33 8.82
C LEU A 11 11.68 -41.99 8.35
N LEU A 12 12.97 -41.95 8.01
CA LEU A 12 13.61 -40.75 7.46
C LEU A 12 13.11 -40.42 6.05
N LEU A 13 12.89 -41.44 5.20
CA LEU A 13 12.33 -41.28 3.87
C LEU A 13 10.88 -40.78 3.91
N THR A 14 10.06 -41.28 4.84
CA THR A 14 8.68 -40.79 4.99
C THR A 14 8.64 -39.36 5.51
N LEU A 15 9.48 -39.00 6.50
CA LEU A 15 9.57 -37.62 7.01
C LEU A 15 10.08 -36.63 5.95
N PHE A 16 11.08 -37.03 5.14
CA PHE A 16 11.57 -36.21 4.03
C PHE A 16 10.49 -36.01 2.97
N ASN A 17 9.79 -37.07 2.57
CA ASN A 17 8.68 -36.98 1.62
C ASN A 17 7.53 -36.10 2.16
N VAL A 18 7.17 -36.23 3.44
CA VAL A 18 6.16 -35.36 4.09
C VAL A 18 6.61 -33.89 4.11
N HIS A 19 7.89 -33.62 4.35
CA HIS A 19 8.42 -32.25 4.29
C HIS A 19 8.47 -31.69 2.87
N VAL A 20 8.83 -32.52 1.87
CA VAL A 20 8.81 -32.15 0.46
C VAL A 20 7.38 -31.87 0.01
N THR A 21 6.41 -32.73 0.34
CA THR A 21 5.00 -32.50 0.01
C THR A 21 4.43 -31.27 0.73
N ALA A 22 4.76 -31.05 2.00
CA ALA A 22 4.34 -29.84 2.73
C ALA A 22 4.96 -28.55 2.16
N ARG A 23 6.19 -28.62 1.63
CA ARG A 23 6.85 -27.51 0.93
C ARG A 23 6.24 -27.28 -0.44
N GLU A 24 5.93 -28.34 -1.19
CA GLU A 24 5.24 -28.27 -2.48
C GLU A 24 3.81 -27.74 -2.34
N GLU A 25 3.07 -28.13 -1.29
CA GLU A 25 1.74 -27.58 -0.99
C GLU A 25 1.82 -26.12 -0.54
N ARG A 26 2.82 -25.75 0.27
CA ARG A 26 3.06 -24.34 0.63
C ARG A 26 3.46 -23.50 -0.58
N ASN A 27 4.24 -24.07 -1.51
CA ASN A 27 4.59 -23.43 -2.78
C ASN A 27 3.37 -23.35 -3.73
N LYS A 28 2.48 -24.34 -3.75
CA LYS A 28 1.17 -24.27 -4.45
C LYS A 28 0.21 -23.24 -3.85
N ALA A 29 0.27 -23.05 -2.53
CA ALA A 29 -0.46 -21.96 -1.87
C ALA A 29 0.13 -20.57 -2.21
N LEU A 30 1.42 -20.50 -2.54
CA LEU A 30 2.10 -19.30 -3.07
C LEU A 30 1.95 -19.14 -4.60
N GLU A 31 1.62 -20.20 -5.34
CA GLU A 31 1.27 -20.16 -6.78
C GLU A 31 -0.11 -19.54 -7.06
N HIS A 32 -0.93 -19.31 -6.03
CA HIS A 32 -1.99 -18.29 -6.09
C HIS A 32 -1.39 -16.89 -5.93
N ALA A 33 -0.29 -16.64 -6.65
CA ALA A 33 0.19 -15.30 -6.88
C ALA A 33 -0.97 -14.53 -7.51
N HIS A 34 -1.44 -13.52 -6.79
CA HIS A 34 -2.45 -12.56 -7.22
C HIS A 34 -2.12 -12.07 -8.64
N VAL A 35 -2.76 -12.66 -9.66
CA VAL A 35 -2.49 -12.31 -11.06
C VAL A 35 -3.23 -11.02 -11.38
N ILE A 36 -2.68 -9.89 -10.94
CA ILE A 36 -3.19 -8.56 -11.31
C ILE A 36 -3.32 -8.53 -12.84
N PRO A 37 -4.52 -8.21 -13.39
CA PRO A 37 -4.71 -8.10 -14.83
C PRO A 37 -3.65 -7.17 -15.42
N GLN A 38 -2.96 -7.61 -16.48
CA GLN A 38 -1.82 -6.88 -17.05
C GLN A 38 -2.20 -5.49 -17.59
N ASP A 39 -3.49 -5.28 -17.85
CA ASP A 39 -4.08 -4.07 -18.38
C ASP A 39 -4.67 -3.15 -17.29
N ALA A 40 -5.00 -3.68 -16.11
CA ALA A 40 -5.67 -2.90 -15.09
C ALA A 40 -4.70 -1.97 -14.34
N ARG A 41 -4.96 -0.67 -14.40
CA ARG A 41 -4.06 0.35 -13.82
C ARG A 41 -4.25 0.56 -12.31
N TYR A 42 -5.43 0.29 -11.78
CA TYR A 42 -5.77 0.51 -10.37
C TYR A 42 -6.39 -0.74 -9.77
N CYS A 43 -5.89 -1.21 -8.64
CA CYS A 43 -6.42 -2.37 -7.92
C CYS A 43 -6.59 -2.04 -6.44
N VAL A 44 -7.66 -2.52 -5.83
CA VAL A 44 -7.93 -2.40 -4.39
C VAL A 44 -8.23 -3.77 -3.80
N ASP A 45 -7.59 -4.06 -2.67
CA ASP A 45 -7.86 -5.29 -1.90
C ASP A 45 -9.30 -5.21 -1.34
N THR A 46 -10.13 -6.19 -1.66
CA THR A 46 -11.51 -6.33 -1.10
C THR A 46 -11.58 -7.37 0.00
N SER A 47 -10.56 -8.20 0.14
CA SER A 47 -10.37 -9.11 1.27
C SER A 47 -8.88 -9.50 1.35
N PRO A 48 -8.44 -10.23 2.38
CA PRO A 48 -7.07 -10.75 2.45
C PRO A 48 -6.65 -11.61 1.25
N THR A 49 -7.62 -12.11 0.46
CA THR A 49 -7.40 -13.02 -0.67
C THR A 49 -8.04 -12.55 -1.97
N SER A 50 -8.59 -11.33 -2.04
CA SER A 50 -9.25 -10.82 -3.24
C SER A 50 -9.00 -9.34 -3.44
N TYR A 51 -8.99 -8.94 -4.71
CA TYR A 51 -8.87 -7.55 -5.13
C TYR A 51 -9.78 -7.29 -6.33
N ILE A 52 -10.17 -6.03 -6.51
CA ILE A 52 -10.89 -5.57 -7.70
C ILE A 52 -10.01 -4.54 -8.39
N CYS A 53 -9.85 -4.68 -9.70
CA CYS A 53 -9.12 -3.73 -10.51
C CYS A 53 -10.03 -3.01 -11.51
N SER A 54 -9.67 -1.77 -11.84
CA SER A 54 -10.27 -0.97 -12.91
C SER A 54 -9.22 -0.09 -13.56
N ASP A 55 -9.51 0.39 -14.76
CA ASP A 55 -8.77 1.46 -15.42
C ASP A 55 -9.27 2.85 -15.02
N ASP A 56 -10.40 2.93 -14.33
CA ASP A 56 -10.93 4.14 -13.71
C ASP A 56 -10.66 4.12 -12.20
N PRO A 57 -9.85 5.06 -11.66
CA PRO A 57 -9.59 5.17 -10.23
C PRO A 57 -10.84 5.47 -9.40
N MET A 58 -11.93 5.96 -10.01
CA MET A 58 -13.21 6.18 -9.33
C MET A 58 -14.05 4.91 -9.24
N ASP A 59 -13.81 3.89 -10.06
CA ASP A 59 -14.55 2.64 -10.01
C ASP A 59 -14.03 1.71 -8.90
N VAL A 60 -12.72 1.70 -8.65
CA VAL A 60 -12.16 1.03 -7.47
C VAL A 60 -12.68 1.63 -6.16
N ARG A 61 -13.05 2.92 -6.15
CA ARG A 61 -13.67 3.60 -4.99
C ARG A 61 -15.05 3.04 -4.63
N LYS A 62 -15.82 2.54 -5.61
CA LYS A 62 -17.20 2.04 -5.41
C LYS A 62 -17.25 0.62 -4.84
N HIS A 63 -16.16 -0.13 -4.95
CA HIS A 63 -16.08 -1.53 -4.54
C HIS A 63 -15.45 -1.73 -3.16
N PHE A 64 -15.28 -0.63 -2.42
CA PHE A 64 -14.81 -0.64 -1.06
C PHE A 64 -15.90 -1.22 -0.14
N ASP A 65 -15.49 -2.09 0.77
CA ASP A 65 -16.36 -2.89 1.66
C ASP A 65 -17.40 -2.01 2.40
N PRO A 66 -18.72 -2.23 2.16
CA PRO A 66 -19.80 -1.45 2.76
C PRO A 66 -19.92 -1.62 4.29
N ASP A 67 -19.29 -2.63 4.90
CA ASP A 67 -19.28 -2.82 6.36
C ASP A 67 -18.17 -2.02 7.06
N THR A 68 -17.20 -1.47 6.31
CA THR A 68 -16.05 -0.74 6.91
C THR A 68 -16.12 0.77 6.80
N TYR A 69 -16.95 1.33 5.90
CA TYR A 69 -17.26 2.77 5.74
C TYR A 69 -16.08 3.73 6.02
N GLN A 70 -14.85 3.34 5.68
CA GLN A 70 -13.71 4.26 5.76
C GLN A 70 -13.62 4.91 4.40
N GLU A 71 -14.28 6.08 4.27
CA GLU A 71 -13.93 7.03 3.22
C GLU A 71 -12.41 7.07 3.12
N MET A 72 -11.90 7.01 1.90
CA MET A 72 -10.47 6.94 1.64
C MET A 72 -9.75 8.12 2.31
N ASP A 73 -9.19 7.84 3.48
CA ASP A 73 -8.80 8.86 4.43
C ASP A 73 -7.37 9.30 4.12
N THR A 74 -7.25 10.28 3.21
CA THR A 74 -5.99 11.00 2.94
C THR A 74 -5.68 12.03 4.03
N GLY A 75 -6.43 12.04 5.14
CA GLY A 75 -6.32 12.96 6.25
C GLY A 75 -7.27 14.15 6.15
N LEU A 76 -6.88 15.24 6.81
CA LEU A 76 -7.69 16.46 6.86
C LEU A 76 -7.87 17.09 5.47
N PRO A 77 -9.06 17.64 5.17
CA PRO A 77 -9.26 18.48 4.00
C PRO A 77 -8.23 19.62 3.95
N GLN A 78 -7.70 19.88 2.77
CA GLN A 78 -6.66 20.89 2.57
C GLN A 78 -7.28 22.24 2.25
N ARG A 79 -6.76 23.29 2.89
CA ARG A 79 -7.24 24.65 2.71
C ARG A 79 -6.73 25.23 1.39
N VAL A 80 -7.62 25.93 0.68
CA VAL A 80 -7.30 26.64 -0.59
C VAL A 80 -7.70 28.10 -0.45
N ASP A 81 -6.86 28.89 0.21
CA ASP A 81 -7.05 30.32 0.44
C ASP A 81 -5.81 31.14 0.06
N GLY A 82 -5.85 32.45 0.36
CA GLY A 82 -4.77 33.39 0.02
C GLY A 82 -4.89 34.02 -1.37
N THR A 83 -3.76 34.51 -1.88
CA THR A 83 -3.64 35.14 -3.20
C THR A 83 -3.99 34.18 -4.32
N GLU A 84 -4.29 34.71 -5.50
CA GLU A 84 -4.53 33.89 -6.70
C GLU A 84 -3.33 32.98 -7.05
N LEU A 85 -2.10 33.46 -6.82
CA LEU A 85 -0.90 32.66 -7.05
C LEU A 85 -0.80 31.50 -6.05
N GLU A 86 -1.04 31.77 -4.77
CA GLU A 86 -1.05 30.74 -3.72
C GLU A 86 -2.14 29.70 -3.97
N ARG A 87 -3.38 30.11 -4.20
CA ARG A 87 -4.50 29.19 -4.49
C ARG A 87 -4.19 28.29 -5.69
N ARG A 88 -3.60 28.84 -6.75
CA ARG A 88 -3.15 28.05 -7.91
C ARG A 88 -2.03 27.09 -7.58
N GLY A 89 -1.07 27.51 -6.75
CA GLY A 89 0.02 26.67 -6.25
C GLY A 89 -0.51 25.50 -5.43
N ILE A 90 -1.37 25.79 -4.45
CA ILE A 90 -2.05 24.80 -3.61
C ILE A 90 -2.84 23.81 -4.48
N GLN A 91 -3.63 24.28 -5.45
CA GLN A 91 -4.41 23.40 -6.31
C GLN A 91 -3.53 22.44 -7.13
N LYS A 92 -2.36 22.92 -7.60
CA LYS A 92 -1.40 22.03 -8.29
C LYS A 92 -0.88 20.93 -7.37
N VAL A 93 -0.59 21.26 -6.11
CA VAL A 93 -0.18 20.26 -5.11
C VAL A 93 -1.30 19.25 -4.87
N LEU A 94 -2.55 19.69 -4.71
CA LEU A 94 -3.68 18.79 -4.50
C LEU A 94 -3.89 17.83 -5.67
N ASN A 95 -3.83 18.33 -6.91
CA ASN A 95 -3.94 17.48 -8.09
C ASN A 95 -2.80 16.45 -8.17
N ALA A 96 -1.57 16.85 -7.81
CA ALA A 96 -0.41 15.96 -7.80
C ALA A 96 -0.48 14.93 -6.67
N MET A 97 -0.99 15.33 -5.50
CA MET A 97 -1.25 14.47 -4.35
C MET A 97 -2.32 13.43 -4.67
N ASP A 98 -3.42 13.81 -5.32
CA ASP A 98 -4.44 12.87 -5.76
C ASP A 98 -3.84 11.86 -6.75
N ALA A 99 -3.14 12.34 -7.78
CA ALA A 99 -2.48 11.45 -8.74
C ALA A 99 -1.49 10.48 -8.07
N TYR A 100 -0.73 10.95 -7.07
CA TYR A 100 0.14 10.11 -6.25
C TYR A 100 -0.63 9.07 -5.44
N TYR A 101 -1.62 9.51 -4.67
CA TYR A 101 -2.31 8.63 -3.73
C TYR A 101 -3.11 7.56 -4.47
N TYR A 102 -3.96 7.98 -5.42
CA TYR A 102 -4.81 7.06 -6.16
C TYR A 102 -4.03 6.24 -7.19
N GLY A 103 -3.01 6.84 -7.83
CA GLY A 103 -2.27 6.20 -8.91
C GLY A 103 -1.07 5.37 -8.48
N GLU A 104 -0.54 5.58 -7.28
CA GLU A 104 0.65 4.90 -6.80
C GLU A 104 0.41 4.22 -5.45
N VAL A 105 -0.03 4.97 -4.44
CA VAL A 105 -0.14 4.44 -3.06
C VAL A 105 -1.15 3.31 -2.96
N LEU A 106 -2.29 3.40 -3.65
CA LEU A 106 -3.32 2.34 -3.61
C LEU A 106 -3.05 1.19 -4.58
N SER A 107 -2.43 1.47 -5.72
CA SER A 107 -2.21 0.49 -6.78
C SER A 107 -0.98 -0.40 -6.55
N ASN A 108 0.02 0.07 -5.80
CA ASN A 108 1.28 -0.66 -5.58
C ASN A 108 1.27 -1.41 -4.23
N PRO A 109 1.47 -2.76 -4.21
CA PRO A 109 1.56 -3.57 -2.99
C PRO A 109 2.65 -3.14 -1.99
N GLU A 110 3.72 -2.49 -2.43
CA GLU A 110 4.80 -1.99 -1.54
C GLU A 110 4.27 -1.03 -0.48
N TYR A 111 3.18 -0.32 -0.78
CA TYR A 111 2.56 0.62 0.14
C TYR A 111 1.61 -0.03 1.15
N ARG A 112 1.33 -1.34 1.07
CA ARG A 112 0.27 -2.01 1.85
C ARG A 112 0.34 -1.70 3.35
N GLU A 113 1.52 -1.78 3.94
CA GLU A 113 1.71 -1.59 5.39
C GLU A 113 1.66 -0.11 5.81
N VAL A 114 1.91 0.82 4.89
CA VAL A 114 2.00 2.26 5.17
C VAL A 114 0.76 3.06 4.75
N ARG A 115 -0.11 2.49 3.91
CA ARG A 115 -1.33 3.15 3.37
C ARG A 115 -2.16 3.84 4.46
N GLN A 116 -2.43 3.13 5.56
CA GLN A 116 -3.22 3.66 6.67
C GLN A 116 -2.58 4.87 7.38
N TYR A 117 -1.25 5.02 7.29
CA TYR A 117 -0.50 6.12 7.91
C TYR A 117 -0.27 7.29 6.95
N CYS A 118 -0.48 7.09 5.64
CA CYS A 118 -0.31 8.07 4.56
C CYS A 118 -1.40 9.16 4.58
N ARG A 119 -1.36 10.04 5.59
CA ARG A 119 -2.41 11.04 5.84
C ARG A 119 -1.84 12.45 6.04
N ASN A 120 -2.57 13.46 5.59
CA ASN A 120 -2.36 14.85 5.98
C ASN A 120 -2.97 15.09 7.38
N ARG A 121 -2.15 15.42 8.35
CA ARG A 121 -2.56 15.74 9.74
C ARG A 121 -2.78 17.23 9.96
N ASN A 122 -2.58 18.04 8.92
CA ASN A 122 -2.82 19.47 8.94
C ASN A 122 -3.52 19.90 7.64
N GLU A 123 -4.42 20.87 7.73
CA GLU A 123 -5.13 21.45 6.57
C GLU A 123 -4.21 22.30 5.67
N LEU A 124 -3.01 22.65 6.12
CA LEU A 124 -2.03 23.47 5.39
C LEU A 124 -0.95 22.65 4.69
N CYS A 125 -0.99 21.31 4.72
CA CYS A 125 0.04 20.48 4.09
C CYS A 125 0.24 20.81 2.60
N ALA A 126 -0.84 21.09 1.87
CA ALA A 126 -0.75 21.49 0.47
C ALA A 126 -0.07 22.86 0.27
N PHE A 127 -0.35 23.83 1.14
CA PHE A 127 0.32 25.13 1.15
C PHE A 127 1.80 25.01 1.50
N TRP A 128 2.13 24.27 2.56
CA TRP A 128 3.51 24.03 2.98
C TRP A 128 4.33 23.31 1.91
N THR A 129 3.74 22.31 1.26
CA THR A 129 4.35 21.68 0.09
C THR A 129 4.60 22.68 -1.03
N HIS A 130 3.63 23.56 -1.33
CA HIS A 130 3.75 24.57 -2.37
C HIS A 130 4.94 25.52 -2.14
N ILE A 131 5.24 25.85 -0.88
CA ILE A 131 6.35 26.75 -0.51
C ILE A 131 7.68 26.01 -0.21
N GLY A 132 7.74 24.69 -0.42
CA GLY A 132 8.98 23.89 -0.35
C GLY A 132 9.31 23.26 1.00
N GLU A 133 8.34 23.13 1.91
CA GLU A 133 8.57 22.53 3.24
C GLU A 133 8.93 21.04 3.17
N CYS A 134 8.58 20.33 2.09
CA CYS A 134 8.93 18.92 1.94
C CYS A 134 10.45 18.69 1.90
N GLU A 135 11.19 19.66 1.39
CA GLU A 135 12.65 19.67 1.31
C GLU A 135 13.28 20.35 2.52
N THR A 136 12.78 21.53 2.90
CA THR A 136 13.39 22.36 3.94
C THR A 136 13.02 21.93 5.36
N ASN A 137 11.89 21.25 5.53
CA ASN A 137 11.33 20.83 6.82
C ASN A 137 10.80 19.39 6.76
N ARG A 138 11.54 18.54 6.06
CA ARG A 138 11.18 17.14 5.80
C ARG A 138 10.83 16.36 7.06
N LEU A 139 11.52 16.60 8.17
CA LEU A 139 11.29 15.91 9.44
C LEU A 139 9.90 16.18 10.02
N PHE A 140 9.38 17.40 9.86
CA PHE A 140 8.00 17.71 10.23
C PHE A 140 7.03 17.19 9.18
N MET A 141 7.34 17.38 7.90
CA MET A 141 6.43 17.04 6.80
C MET A 141 6.23 15.53 6.65
N LEU A 142 7.22 14.68 6.95
CA LEU A 142 7.09 13.23 6.81
C LEU A 142 5.92 12.66 7.65
N PRO A 143 5.86 12.81 8.98
CA PRO A 143 4.76 12.27 9.77
C PRO A 143 3.45 13.06 9.65
N ASN A 144 3.49 14.32 9.20
CA ASN A 144 2.32 15.22 9.20
C ASN A 144 1.68 15.44 7.82
N CYS A 145 2.43 15.30 6.74
CA CYS A 145 2.03 15.71 5.38
C CYS A 145 2.53 14.71 4.32
N ALA A 146 2.66 13.44 4.69
CA ALA A 146 3.21 12.39 3.83
C ALA A 146 2.57 12.33 2.43
N PRO A 147 1.23 12.37 2.25
CA PRO A 147 0.66 12.29 0.91
C PRO A 147 0.95 13.55 0.10
N ALA A 148 0.84 14.74 0.70
CA ALA A 148 1.14 16.01 0.02
C ALA A 148 2.61 16.08 -0.45
N CYS A 149 3.55 15.56 0.35
CA CYS A 149 4.98 15.51 0.02
C CYS A 149 5.43 14.27 -0.76
N ARG A 150 4.52 13.33 -1.07
CA ARG A 150 4.86 12.03 -1.69
C ARG A 150 5.88 11.20 -0.89
N LEU A 151 5.71 11.13 0.43
CA LEU A 151 6.64 10.45 1.36
C LEU A 151 6.05 9.20 2.00
N CYS A 152 4.93 8.67 1.50
CA CYS A 152 4.21 7.62 2.23
C CYS A 152 4.97 6.32 2.40
N LEU A 153 5.82 5.94 1.43
CA LEU A 153 6.67 4.76 1.57
C LEU A 153 7.68 4.89 2.72
N LEU A 154 8.04 6.13 3.07
CA LEU A 154 9.00 6.43 4.13
C LEU A 154 8.37 6.49 5.52
N LEU A 155 7.07 6.24 5.63
CA LEU A 155 6.40 6.06 6.92
C LEU A 155 6.71 4.70 7.54
N ASP A 156 7.28 3.76 6.78
CA ASP A 156 7.79 2.51 7.32
C ASP A 156 9.07 2.79 8.12
N THR A 157 9.00 2.56 9.44
CA THR A 157 10.14 2.74 10.36
C THR A 157 11.26 1.72 10.14
N ASN A 158 11.08 0.73 9.26
CA ASN A 158 12.13 -0.22 8.87
C ASN A 158 13.01 0.27 7.70
N LEU A 159 12.73 1.45 7.14
CA LEU A 159 13.49 2.07 6.04
C LEU A 159 14.25 3.35 6.47
N ALA A 160 14.32 3.63 7.79
CA ALA A 160 15.02 4.78 8.37
C ALA A 160 16.35 4.39 9.03
#